data_AF-A0A2A3JQF9-F1
#
_entry.id   AF-A0A2A3JQF9-F1
#
_cell.length_a   1.000
_cell.length_b   1.000
_cell.length_c   1.000
_cell.angle_alpha   90.00
_cell.angle_beta   90.00
_cell.angle_gamma   90.00
#
_symmetry.space_group_name_H-M   'P 1'
#
loop_
_entity.id
_entity.type
_entity.pdbx_description
1 polymer ?
#
loop_
_entity_poly.entity_id
_entity_poly.type
_entity_poly.pdbx_seq_one_letter_code
_entity_poly.pdbx_strand_id
1 'polypeptide(L)'
;PQIGAARLWRAGSTPLSEAARGDAVRHHLETAHLLLRPHDPVELGSAALQAARCAVLEVLPTPSEHLARSYETLVALQPACPDHLRAYGHDLSPLRFGTWPGLDRTARRLAMSTAGSWGTGGYCWVWLDVLAAQPEGWGHVDAELFVAGLHDLLQPQPPETWPDQHRANLLAARCAELAPLAEHGAAARIAGSLDWIVEDHLRELHPQLWAPPSPDLSAPDEAARREAGCARAHSVLNTHFVHQLSRGRSVIFTDQGLALQPSGCASCTLAPCAALAYPRRNLRDEDPPCLT
;
A
#
# COMPACT_ATOMS: atom_id res chain seq x y z
N PRO A 1 -7.17 23.62 7.63
CA PRO A 1 -7.41 24.33 6.35
C PRO A 1 -6.11 24.67 5.58
N GLN A 2 -5.10 25.28 6.22
CA GLN A 2 -3.87 25.74 5.54
C GLN A 2 -3.05 24.60 4.90
N ILE A 3 -2.81 23.50 5.62
CA ILE A 3 -2.10 22.32 5.08
C ILE A 3 -2.86 21.71 3.89
N GLY A 4 -4.20 21.68 3.95
CA GLY A 4 -5.05 21.22 2.85
C GLY A 4 -4.93 22.11 1.61
N ALA A 5 -4.94 23.44 1.80
CA ALA A 5 -4.73 24.40 0.73
C ALA A 5 -3.35 24.24 0.08
N ALA A 6 -2.29 24.06 0.87
CA ALA A 6 -0.95 23.80 0.34
C ALA A 6 -0.92 22.53 -0.54
N ARG A 7 -1.60 21.45 -0.13
CA ARG A 7 -1.72 20.23 -0.95
C ARG A 7 -2.46 20.49 -2.25
N LEU A 8 -3.54 21.27 -2.22
CA LEU A 8 -4.30 21.64 -3.42
C LEU A 8 -3.47 22.52 -4.37
N TRP A 9 -2.68 23.46 -3.87
CA TRP A 9 -1.77 24.26 -4.71
C TRP A 9 -0.65 23.42 -5.33
N ARG A 10 -0.11 22.46 -4.56
CA ARG A 10 0.89 21.51 -5.06
C ARG A 10 0.31 20.58 -6.13
N ALA A 11 -0.94 20.16 -5.96
CA ALA A 11 -1.69 19.38 -6.95
C ALA A 11 -2.36 20.27 -8.02
N GLY A 12 -2.28 21.60 -7.95
CA GLY A 12 -3.12 22.47 -8.77
C GLY A 12 -2.70 22.45 -10.25
N SER A 13 -3.66 22.24 -11.15
CA SER A 13 -3.56 22.49 -12.60
C SER A 13 -3.86 23.94 -12.99
N THR A 14 -4.00 24.84 -12.00
CA THR A 14 -4.21 26.28 -12.20
C THR A 14 -3.19 26.86 -13.19
N PRO A 15 -3.57 27.83 -14.04
CA PRO A 15 -2.71 28.42 -15.08
C PRO A 15 -1.55 29.27 -14.55
N LEU A 16 -1.20 29.12 -13.26
CA LEU A 16 -0.08 29.77 -12.63
C LEU A 16 1.23 29.08 -13.00
N SER A 17 2.32 29.86 -13.01
CA SER A 17 3.66 29.31 -13.14
C SER A 17 4.01 28.39 -11.96
N GLU A 18 4.97 27.50 -12.17
CA GLU A 18 5.49 26.62 -11.12
C GLU A 18 6.03 27.41 -9.92
N ALA A 19 6.73 28.52 -10.17
CA ALA A 19 7.20 29.43 -9.12
C ALA A 19 6.06 30.01 -8.28
N ALA A 20 5.00 30.52 -8.93
CA ALA A 20 3.84 31.07 -8.23
C ALA A 20 3.10 30.02 -7.40
N ARG A 21 3.00 28.77 -7.89
CA ARG A 21 2.47 27.64 -7.09
C ARG A 21 3.36 27.34 -5.90
N GLY A 22 4.68 27.30 -6.11
CA GLY A 22 5.66 27.09 -5.03
C GLY A 22 5.54 28.14 -3.92
N ASP A 23 5.36 29.41 -4.28
CA ASP A 23 5.19 30.50 -3.32
C ASP A 23 3.85 30.40 -2.57
N ALA A 24 2.76 30.04 -3.25
CA ALA A 24 1.47 29.79 -2.59
C ALA A 24 1.54 28.62 -1.60
N VAL A 25 2.17 27.50 -2.00
CA VAL A 25 2.43 26.35 -1.13
C VAL A 25 3.19 26.78 0.12
N ARG A 26 4.31 27.50 -0.07
CA ARG A 26 5.16 27.97 1.03
C ARG A 26 4.39 28.88 1.98
N HIS A 27 3.67 29.87 1.45
CA HIS A 27 2.87 30.79 2.25
C HIS A 27 1.84 30.07 3.15
N HIS A 28 1.12 29.09 2.59
CA HIS A 28 0.14 28.31 3.36
C HIS A 28 0.80 27.45 4.44
N LEU A 29 1.97 26.86 4.17
CA LEU A 29 2.70 26.05 5.14
C LEU A 29 3.35 26.90 6.25
N GLU A 30 3.90 28.07 5.93
CA GLU A 30 4.40 29.03 6.91
C GLU A 30 3.27 29.51 7.83
N THR A 31 2.11 29.84 7.25
CA THR A 31 0.93 30.22 8.02
C THR A 31 0.47 29.08 8.92
N ALA A 32 0.44 27.85 8.41
CA ALA A 32 0.13 26.67 9.22
C ALA A 32 1.13 26.50 10.37
N HIS A 33 2.43 26.63 10.10
CA HIS A 33 3.47 26.53 11.11
C HIS A 33 3.27 27.55 12.26
N LEU A 34 2.98 28.81 11.91
CA LEU A 34 2.72 29.86 12.90
C LEU A 34 1.49 29.56 13.78
N LEU A 35 0.43 28.99 13.20
CA LEU A 35 -0.77 28.57 13.93
C LEU A 35 -0.51 27.37 14.85
N LEU A 36 0.36 26.45 14.45
CA LEU A 36 0.68 25.25 15.22
C LEU A 36 1.65 25.53 16.38
N ARG A 37 2.54 26.53 16.22
CA ARG A 37 3.64 26.82 17.15
C ARG A 37 3.25 26.97 18.64
N PRO A 38 2.12 27.58 19.01
CA PRO A 38 1.76 27.77 20.42
C PRO A 38 1.35 26.49 21.16
N HIS A 39 1.14 25.38 20.44
CA HIS A 39 0.56 24.16 20.99
C HIS A 39 1.60 23.04 21.07
N ASP A 40 1.80 22.46 22.26
CA ASP A 40 2.65 21.29 22.45
C ASP A 40 1.83 19.99 22.24
N PRO A 41 2.14 19.17 21.22
CA PRO A 41 1.43 17.92 20.96
C PRO A 41 1.61 16.86 22.04
N VAL A 42 2.73 16.85 22.76
CA VAL A 42 2.98 15.87 23.82
C VAL A 42 2.16 16.24 25.06
N GLU A 43 2.18 17.51 25.47
CA GLU A 43 1.35 17.97 26.60
C GLU A 43 -0.14 17.77 26.33
N LEU A 44 -0.57 17.95 25.08
CA LEU A 44 -1.95 17.75 24.65
C LEU A 44 -2.29 16.29 24.27
N GLY A 45 -1.30 15.38 24.26
CA GLY A 45 -1.49 13.99 23.82
C GLY A 45 -2.05 13.85 22.40
N SER A 46 -1.74 14.78 21.50
CA SER A 46 -2.39 14.91 20.19
C SER A 46 -1.48 14.49 19.03
N ALA A 47 -1.62 13.24 18.59
CA ALA A 47 -0.94 12.74 17.40
C ALA A 47 -1.34 13.53 16.14
N ALA A 48 -2.60 13.97 16.03
CA ALA A 48 -3.05 14.80 14.91
C ALA A 48 -2.32 16.14 14.85
N LEU A 49 -2.06 16.78 15.99
CA LEU A 49 -1.28 18.02 16.05
C LEU A 49 0.19 17.76 15.68
N GLN A 50 0.79 16.67 16.16
CA GLN A 50 2.15 16.30 15.79
C GLN A 50 2.28 15.95 14.29
N ALA A 51 1.28 15.29 13.70
CA ALA A 51 1.23 15.01 12.27
C ALA A 51 1.14 16.31 11.46
N ALA A 52 0.36 17.29 11.93
CA ALA A 52 0.29 18.61 11.32
C ALA A 52 1.64 19.34 11.38
N ARG A 53 2.40 19.18 12.48
CA ARG A 53 3.78 19.72 12.57
C ARG A 53 4.74 19.02 11.61
N CYS A 54 4.63 17.70 11.45
CA CYS A 54 5.42 16.97 10.45
C CYS A 54 5.12 17.45 9.02
N ALA A 55 3.86 17.73 8.71
CA ALA A 55 3.44 18.19 7.39
C ALA A 55 3.98 19.57 6.99
N VAL A 56 4.46 20.38 7.94
CA VAL A 56 5.06 21.71 7.70
C VAL A 56 6.58 21.71 7.88
N LEU A 57 7.23 20.54 7.94
CA LEU A 57 8.69 20.45 8.13
C LEU A 57 9.47 21.24 7.08
N GLU A 58 9.01 21.27 5.83
CA GLU A 58 9.71 21.91 4.71
C GLU A 58 9.88 23.42 4.84
N VAL A 59 9.08 24.09 5.69
CA VAL A 59 9.21 25.54 5.95
C VAL A 59 10.04 25.85 7.20
N LEU A 60 10.53 24.83 7.90
CA LEU A 60 11.46 25.04 9.02
C LEU A 60 12.87 25.35 8.50
N PRO A 61 13.67 26.10 9.27
CA PRO A 61 15.12 26.06 9.11
C PRO A 61 15.60 24.61 9.22
N THR A 62 16.53 24.21 8.36
CA THR A 62 17.18 22.88 8.39
C THR A 62 16.20 21.70 8.62
N PRO A 63 15.21 21.45 7.72
CA PRO A 63 14.15 20.45 7.94
C PRO A 63 14.65 19.04 8.32
N SER A 64 15.80 18.63 7.78
CA SER A 64 16.44 17.34 8.05
C SER A 64 16.85 17.17 9.52
N GLU A 65 17.24 18.24 10.22
CA GLU A 65 17.61 18.20 11.64
C GLU A 65 16.39 18.01 12.55
N HIS A 66 15.20 18.44 12.09
CA HIS A 66 13.94 18.31 12.81
C HIS A 66 13.21 17.00 12.53
N LEU A 67 13.53 16.34 11.42
CA LEU A 67 12.80 15.20 10.90
C LEU A 67 12.64 14.07 11.92
N ALA A 68 13.76 13.55 12.44
CA ALA A 68 13.74 12.36 13.29
C ALA A 68 12.94 12.58 14.57
N ARG A 69 13.27 13.64 15.31
CA ARG A 69 12.53 14.03 16.53
C ARG A 69 11.03 14.20 16.26
N SER A 70 10.65 14.82 15.15
CA SER A 70 9.24 15.10 14.86
C SER A 70 8.44 13.82 14.59
N TYR A 71 8.97 12.93 13.74
CA TYR A 71 8.27 11.69 13.43
C TYR A 71 8.38 10.65 14.55
N GLU A 72 9.49 10.56 15.26
CA GLU A 72 9.62 9.65 16.41
C GLU A 72 8.63 10.04 17.52
N THR A 73 8.42 11.35 17.75
CA THR A 73 7.34 11.83 18.64
C THR A 73 5.95 11.43 18.11
N LEU A 74 5.72 11.56 16.81
CA LEU A 74 4.44 11.17 16.19
C LEU A 74 4.14 9.68 16.35
N VAL A 75 5.14 8.84 16.09
CA VAL A 75 5.04 7.38 16.21
C VAL A 75 4.89 6.98 17.67
N ALA A 76 5.57 7.65 18.61
CA ALA A 76 5.39 7.39 20.04
C ALA A 76 3.96 7.72 20.52
N LEU A 77 3.36 8.82 20.02
CA LEU A 77 1.99 9.20 20.35
C LEU A 77 0.94 8.23 19.77
N GLN A 78 1.21 7.64 18.59
CA GLN A 78 0.27 6.73 17.94
C GLN A 78 1.02 5.65 17.12
N PRO A 79 1.57 4.60 17.77
CA PRO A 79 2.41 3.61 17.12
C PRO A 79 1.64 2.68 16.16
N ALA A 80 0.33 2.51 16.40
CA ALA A 80 -0.56 1.70 15.57
C ALA A 80 -1.13 2.46 14.36
N CYS A 81 -0.58 3.61 13.98
CA CYS A 81 -0.98 4.32 12.75
C CYS A 81 0.02 4.05 11.62
N PRO A 82 -0.35 3.28 10.57
CA PRO A 82 0.56 2.97 9.47
C PRO A 82 0.91 4.21 8.65
N ASP A 83 -0.02 5.16 8.51
CA ASP A 83 0.20 6.38 7.74
C ASP A 83 1.31 7.28 8.31
N HIS A 84 1.54 7.23 9.63
CA HIS A 84 2.66 7.94 10.25
C HIS A 84 4.01 7.34 9.83
N LEU A 85 4.12 6.01 9.76
CA LEU A 85 5.32 5.31 9.31
C LEU A 85 5.57 5.54 7.83
N ARG A 86 4.51 5.50 7.01
CA ARG A 86 4.57 5.78 5.57
C ARG A 86 5.02 7.21 5.28
N ALA A 87 4.44 8.19 5.97
CA ALA A 87 4.85 9.59 5.86
C ALA A 87 6.30 9.81 6.28
N TYR A 88 6.75 9.14 7.34
CA TYR A 88 8.14 9.22 7.77
C TYR A 88 9.09 8.63 6.72
N GLY A 89 8.75 7.48 6.14
CA GLY A 89 9.52 6.87 5.06
C GLY A 89 9.66 7.78 3.84
N HIS A 90 8.55 8.40 3.41
CA HIS A 90 8.57 9.40 2.34
C HIS A 90 9.57 10.52 2.65
N ASP A 91 9.55 11.09 3.86
CA ASP A 91 10.41 12.21 4.24
C ASP A 91 11.88 11.83 4.50
N LEU A 92 12.12 10.57 4.86
CA LEU A 92 13.46 9.97 4.96
C LEU A 92 14.07 9.65 3.59
N SER A 93 13.30 9.69 2.51
CA SER A 93 13.80 9.34 1.19
C SER A 93 14.73 10.41 0.59
N PRO A 94 15.61 10.05 -0.36
CA PRO A 94 16.51 11.02 -1.00
C PRO A 94 15.82 12.11 -1.82
N LEU A 95 14.59 11.89 -2.31
CA LEU A 95 13.78 12.96 -2.92
C LEU A 95 13.35 14.05 -1.91
N ARG A 96 13.51 13.82 -0.61
CA ARG A 96 13.07 14.71 0.47
C ARG A 96 14.27 15.15 1.31
N PHE A 97 14.40 14.65 2.53
CA PHE A 97 15.37 15.16 3.52
C PHE A 97 16.43 14.14 3.94
N GLY A 98 16.36 12.92 3.43
CA GLY A 98 17.19 11.82 3.92
C GLY A 98 18.10 11.18 2.87
N THR A 99 18.55 9.97 3.18
CA THR A 99 19.49 9.18 2.38
C THR A 99 19.09 7.71 2.46
N TRP A 100 19.42 6.89 1.46
CA TRP A 100 19.08 5.46 1.49
C TRP A 100 19.56 4.73 2.75
N PRO A 101 20.82 4.90 3.21
CA PRO A 101 21.27 4.24 4.43
C PRO A 101 20.57 4.79 5.68
N GLY A 102 20.23 6.09 5.70
CA GLY A 102 19.49 6.70 6.79
C GLY A 102 18.06 6.18 6.89
N LEU A 103 17.41 5.99 5.75
CA LEU A 103 16.08 5.42 5.63
C LEU A 103 16.05 3.98 6.12
N ASP A 104 16.92 3.10 5.60
CA ASP A 104 16.93 1.68 5.99
C ASP A 104 17.18 1.50 7.50
N ARG A 105 18.20 2.18 8.04
CA ARG A 105 18.50 2.13 9.48
C ARG A 105 17.31 2.57 10.33
N THR A 106 16.60 3.61 9.89
CA THR A 106 15.45 4.13 10.62
C THR A 106 14.25 3.19 10.48
N ALA A 107 14.02 2.62 9.30
CA ALA A 107 12.98 1.62 9.08
C ALA A 107 13.16 0.40 9.98
N ARG A 108 14.38 -0.13 10.12
CA ARG A 108 14.70 -1.24 11.04
C ARG A 108 14.45 -0.87 12.49
N ARG A 109 14.86 0.34 12.92
CA ARG A 109 14.59 0.84 14.27
C ARG A 109 13.09 0.95 14.54
N LEU A 110 12.33 1.49 13.58
CA LEU A 110 10.88 1.64 13.70
C LEU A 110 10.16 0.29 13.73
N ALA A 111 10.63 -0.69 12.96
CA ALA A 111 10.12 -2.06 13.03
C ALA A 111 10.27 -2.63 14.46
N MET A 112 11.44 -2.44 15.10
CA MET A 112 11.64 -2.86 16.48
C MET A 112 10.76 -2.07 17.46
N SER A 113 10.69 -0.74 17.34
CA SER A 113 9.93 0.09 18.29
C SER A 113 8.41 -0.06 18.16
N THR A 114 7.93 -0.48 16.99
CA THR A 114 6.50 -0.69 16.71
C THR A 114 6.12 -2.16 16.59
N ALA A 115 7.02 -3.08 16.98
CA ALA A 115 6.81 -4.52 16.90
C ALA A 115 5.56 -4.98 17.67
N GLY A 116 5.21 -4.30 18.77
CA GLY A 116 3.97 -4.58 19.51
C GLY A 116 2.68 -4.32 18.72
N SER A 117 2.73 -3.52 17.66
CA SER A 117 1.58 -3.23 16.79
C SER A 117 1.68 -3.93 15.43
N TRP A 118 2.90 -4.12 14.91
CA TRP A 118 3.09 -4.53 13.52
C TRP A 118 4.03 -5.72 13.33
N GLY A 119 4.64 -6.27 14.39
CA GLY A 119 5.79 -7.16 14.24
C GLY A 119 6.89 -6.47 13.41
N THR A 120 7.40 -7.17 12.41
CA THR A 120 8.34 -6.62 11.42
C THR A 120 7.67 -5.72 10.38
N GLY A 121 6.33 -5.66 10.34
CA GLY A 121 5.53 -4.87 9.41
C GLY A 121 5.77 -3.36 9.44
N GLY A 122 6.32 -2.83 10.55
CA GLY A 122 6.77 -1.44 10.61
C GLY A 122 7.83 -1.11 9.54
N TYR A 123 8.69 -2.08 9.19
CA TYR A 123 9.65 -1.95 8.10
C TYR A 123 8.93 -1.77 6.75
N CYS A 124 7.94 -2.62 6.48
CA CYS A 124 7.13 -2.57 5.26
C CYS A 124 6.45 -1.21 5.11
N TRP A 125 5.81 -0.69 6.17
CA TRP A 125 5.12 0.61 6.09
C TRP A 125 6.04 1.78 5.75
N VAL A 126 7.26 1.81 6.30
CA VAL A 126 8.23 2.87 6.00
C VAL A 126 8.67 2.80 4.54
N TRP A 127 8.86 1.61 3.97
CA TRP A 127 9.34 1.44 2.60
C TRP A 127 8.25 1.51 1.52
N LEU A 128 6.99 1.24 1.86
CA LEU A 128 5.93 0.97 0.88
C LEU A 128 5.77 2.06 -0.18
N ASP A 129 5.58 3.32 0.23
CA ASP A 129 5.38 4.42 -0.71
C ASP A 129 6.70 4.93 -1.31
N VAL A 130 7.82 4.68 -0.63
CA VAL A 130 9.15 5.05 -1.12
C VAL A 130 9.49 4.22 -2.36
N LEU A 131 9.24 2.91 -2.29
CA LEU A 131 9.45 1.99 -3.41
C LEU A 131 8.51 2.25 -4.59
N ALA A 132 7.30 2.74 -4.32
CA ALA A 132 6.37 3.16 -5.37
C ALA A 132 6.83 4.45 -6.08
N ALA A 133 7.51 5.35 -5.37
CA ALA A 133 7.93 6.65 -5.90
C ALA A 133 9.35 6.66 -6.49
N GLN A 134 10.27 5.84 -5.97
CA GLN A 134 11.70 5.86 -6.28
C GLN A 134 12.21 4.44 -6.56
N PRO A 135 12.30 4.03 -7.83
CA PRO A 135 12.83 2.72 -8.22
C PRO A 135 14.24 2.43 -7.71
N GLU A 136 15.06 3.45 -7.45
CA GLU A 136 16.41 3.30 -6.89
C GLU A 136 16.38 2.64 -5.50
N GLY A 137 15.26 2.74 -4.77
CA GLY A 137 15.07 2.11 -3.47
C GLY A 137 15.18 0.58 -3.51
N TRP A 138 14.96 -0.07 -4.66
CA TRP A 138 15.09 -1.53 -4.81
C TRP A 138 16.50 -2.05 -4.52
N GLY A 139 17.53 -1.22 -4.73
CA GLY A 139 18.92 -1.57 -4.41
C GLY A 139 19.26 -1.48 -2.92
N HIS A 140 18.35 -0.96 -2.10
CA HIS A 140 18.58 -0.62 -0.70
C HIS A 140 17.64 -1.31 0.29
N VAL A 141 16.44 -1.71 -0.16
CA VAL A 141 15.48 -2.44 0.67
C VAL A 141 15.97 -3.86 0.95
N ASP A 142 15.77 -4.29 2.20
CA ASP A 142 15.94 -5.68 2.62
C ASP A 142 14.68 -6.46 2.27
N ALA A 143 14.76 -7.23 1.19
CA ALA A 143 13.63 -7.95 0.65
C ALA A 143 13.06 -9.00 1.61
N GLU A 144 13.91 -9.69 2.37
CA GLU A 144 13.45 -10.71 3.31
C GLU A 144 12.76 -10.08 4.52
N LEU A 145 13.31 -8.98 5.05
CA LEU A 145 12.64 -8.24 6.11
C LEU A 145 11.32 -7.61 5.65
N PHE A 146 11.25 -7.14 4.40
CA PHE A 146 10.01 -6.64 3.82
C PHE A 146 8.96 -7.73 3.71
N VAL A 147 9.32 -8.92 3.18
CA VAL A 147 8.40 -10.05 3.07
C VAL A 147 7.96 -10.58 4.44
N ALA A 148 8.87 -10.68 5.41
CA ALA A 148 8.49 -10.98 6.79
C ALA A 148 7.46 -9.96 7.32
N GLY A 149 7.67 -8.67 7.00
CA GLY A 149 6.73 -7.61 7.33
C GLY A 149 5.36 -7.80 6.66
N LEU A 150 5.31 -8.21 5.39
CA LEU A 150 4.03 -8.54 4.72
C LEU A 150 3.30 -9.67 5.44
N HIS A 151 4.02 -10.70 5.88
CA HIS A 151 3.44 -11.79 6.67
C HIS A 151 2.85 -11.28 7.99
N ASP A 152 3.59 -10.50 8.78
CA ASP A 152 3.10 -9.98 10.06
C ASP A 152 1.89 -9.04 9.88
N LEU A 153 1.85 -8.24 8.81
CA LEU A 153 0.76 -7.32 8.53
C LEU A 153 -0.56 -8.00 8.14
N LEU A 154 -0.47 -9.21 7.57
CA LEU A 154 -1.60 -10.00 7.07
C LEU A 154 -1.90 -11.23 7.94
N GLN A 155 -1.17 -11.43 9.03
CA GLN A 155 -1.55 -12.42 10.03
C GLN A 155 -2.81 -11.94 10.79
N PRO A 156 -3.78 -12.84 11.06
CA PRO A 156 -4.93 -12.52 11.89
C PRO A 156 -4.46 -12.03 13.26
N GLN A 157 -5.01 -10.91 13.73
CA GLN A 157 -4.74 -10.42 15.08
C GLN A 157 -5.79 -11.01 16.05
N PRO A 158 -5.37 -11.51 17.23
CA PRO A 158 -6.31 -11.95 18.26
C PRO A 158 -7.26 -10.81 18.68
N PRO A 159 -8.55 -11.07 18.99
CA PRO A 159 -9.18 -12.38 19.17
C PRO A 159 -9.98 -12.85 17.94
N GLU A 160 -9.43 -12.76 16.72
CA GLU A 160 -10.07 -13.14 15.45
C GLU A 160 -10.78 -11.98 14.74
N THR A 161 -10.00 -10.95 14.40
CA THR A 161 -10.35 -10.11 13.25
C THR A 161 -9.43 -10.52 12.12
N TRP A 162 -10.01 -11.07 11.05
CA TRP A 162 -9.29 -11.24 9.79
C TRP A 162 -8.65 -9.90 9.39
N PRO A 163 -7.47 -9.89 8.76
CA PRO A 163 -6.81 -8.66 8.36
C PRO A 163 -7.78 -7.81 7.56
N ASP A 164 -7.80 -6.53 7.88
CA ASP A 164 -8.56 -5.51 7.17
C ASP A 164 -8.36 -5.73 5.66
N GLN A 165 -9.46 -6.01 4.95
CA GLN A 165 -9.41 -6.27 3.52
C GLN A 165 -8.88 -5.08 2.74
N HIS A 166 -9.00 -3.87 3.29
CA HIS A 166 -8.30 -2.70 2.77
C HIS A 166 -6.79 -2.89 2.74
N ARG A 167 -6.22 -3.47 3.81
CA ARG A 167 -4.79 -3.78 3.90
C ARG A 167 -4.37 -4.86 2.92
N ALA A 168 -5.14 -5.95 2.82
CA ALA A 168 -4.88 -7.02 1.86
C ALA A 168 -4.90 -6.48 0.42
N ASN A 169 -5.89 -5.67 0.07
CA ASN A 169 -5.98 -5.01 -1.24
C ASN A 169 -4.81 -4.06 -1.48
N LEU A 170 -4.42 -3.24 -0.50
CA LEU A 170 -3.31 -2.30 -0.62
C LEU A 170 -1.99 -3.06 -0.90
N LEU A 171 -1.68 -4.07 -0.09
CA LEU A 171 -0.43 -4.83 -0.22
C LEU A 171 -0.42 -5.67 -1.51
N ALA A 172 -1.55 -6.27 -1.90
CA ALA A 172 -1.68 -6.97 -3.19
C ALA A 172 -1.48 -6.02 -4.37
N ALA A 173 -2.16 -4.87 -4.37
CA ALA A 173 -2.04 -3.87 -5.43
C ALA A 173 -0.59 -3.38 -5.57
N ARG A 174 0.09 -3.15 -4.44
CA ARG A 174 1.52 -2.77 -4.43
C ARG A 174 2.40 -3.89 -4.96
N CYS A 175 2.22 -5.15 -4.55
CA CYS A 175 3.00 -6.26 -5.12
C CYS A 175 2.77 -6.41 -6.63
N ALA A 176 1.53 -6.20 -7.09
CA ALA A 176 1.18 -6.23 -8.50
C ALA A 176 1.78 -5.07 -9.31
N GLU A 177 2.05 -3.90 -8.72
CA GLU A 177 2.81 -2.80 -9.37
C GLU A 177 4.22 -3.23 -9.76
N LEU A 178 4.78 -4.17 -9.01
CA LEU A 178 6.17 -4.58 -9.12
C LEU A 178 6.39 -5.76 -10.06
N ALA A 179 5.34 -6.56 -10.30
CA ALA A 179 5.41 -7.73 -11.15
C ALA A 179 6.03 -7.46 -12.55
N PRO A 180 5.75 -6.34 -13.24
CA PRO A 180 6.42 -6.04 -14.52
C PRO A 180 7.91 -5.71 -14.40
N LEU A 181 8.38 -5.28 -13.23
CA LEU A 181 9.78 -4.92 -12.94
C LEU A 181 10.55 -6.09 -12.30
N ALA A 182 9.88 -7.20 -12.02
CA ALA A 182 10.39 -8.36 -11.32
C ALA A 182 11.19 -9.27 -12.25
N GLU A 183 12.42 -8.90 -12.57
CA GLU A 183 13.35 -9.82 -13.23
C GLU A 183 14.18 -10.59 -12.19
N HIS A 184 14.85 -9.88 -11.27
CA HIS A 184 15.69 -10.47 -10.20
C HIS A 184 15.77 -9.53 -8.99
N GLY A 185 16.23 -10.04 -7.84
CA GLY A 185 16.51 -9.23 -6.65
C GLY A 185 15.28 -8.87 -5.82
N ALA A 186 15.31 -7.73 -5.13
CA ALA A 186 14.31 -7.37 -4.14
C ALA A 186 12.89 -7.20 -4.72
N ALA A 187 12.78 -6.58 -5.90
CA ALA A 187 11.49 -6.39 -6.57
C ALA A 187 10.83 -7.75 -6.90
N ALA A 188 11.59 -8.71 -7.44
CA ALA A 188 11.10 -10.04 -7.73
C ALA A 188 10.70 -10.81 -6.46
N ARG A 189 11.51 -10.71 -5.40
CA ARG A 189 11.23 -11.38 -4.13
C ARG A 189 9.94 -10.87 -3.47
N ILE A 190 9.71 -9.56 -3.51
CA ILE A 190 8.52 -8.91 -2.95
C ILE A 190 7.30 -9.18 -3.83
N ALA A 191 7.42 -9.01 -5.16
CA ALA A 191 6.35 -9.30 -6.11
C ALA A 191 5.87 -10.75 -6.02
N GLY A 192 6.76 -11.71 -5.78
CA GLY A 192 6.42 -13.13 -5.56
C GLY A 192 5.54 -13.40 -4.34
N SER A 193 5.29 -12.41 -3.48
CA SER A 193 4.30 -12.53 -2.39
C SER A 193 2.87 -12.33 -2.88
N LEU A 194 2.66 -11.81 -4.09
CA LEU A 194 1.33 -11.53 -4.65
C LEU A 194 0.43 -12.77 -4.63
N ASP A 195 0.95 -13.91 -5.08
CA ASP A 195 0.20 -15.17 -5.16
C ASP A 195 -0.37 -15.57 -3.81
N TRP A 196 0.46 -15.52 -2.78
CA TRP A 196 0.08 -15.82 -1.40
C TRP A 196 -0.97 -14.83 -0.87
N ILE A 197 -0.78 -13.52 -1.10
CA ILE A 197 -1.75 -12.50 -0.65
C ILE A 197 -3.10 -12.70 -1.35
N VAL A 198 -3.09 -12.95 -2.66
CA VAL A 198 -4.30 -13.18 -3.43
C VAL A 198 -5.01 -14.43 -2.93
N GLU A 199 -4.33 -15.57 -2.89
CA GLU A 199 -4.96 -16.87 -2.58
C GLU A 199 -5.44 -16.96 -1.11
N ASP A 200 -4.66 -16.46 -0.15
CA ASP A 200 -4.92 -16.71 1.27
C ASP A 200 -5.58 -15.53 2.01
N HIS A 201 -5.45 -14.29 1.49
CA HIS A 201 -5.86 -13.08 2.23
C HIS A 201 -6.92 -12.24 1.52
N LEU A 202 -7.03 -12.31 0.20
CA LEU A 202 -7.97 -11.49 -0.56
C LEU A 202 -9.37 -12.13 -0.59
N ARG A 203 -10.35 -11.41 -0.03
CA ARG A 203 -11.77 -11.85 0.09
C ARG A 203 -12.75 -10.88 -0.51
N GLU A 204 -12.33 -9.66 -0.75
CA GLU A 204 -13.09 -8.65 -1.47
C GLU A 204 -12.13 -7.76 -2.25
N LEU A 205 -12.65 -7.06 -3.26
CA LEU A 205 -11.89 -6.09 -4.02
C LEU A 205 -12.28 -4.68 -3.61
N HIS A 206 -11.26 -3.86 -3.36
CA HIS A 206 -11.38 -2.43 -3.10
C HIS A 206 -10.77 -1.66 -4.28
N PRO A 207 -11.56 -1.37 -5.35
CA PRO A 207 -11.01 -0.85 -6.60
C PRO A 207 -10.17 0.42 -6.45
N GLN A 208 -10.51 1.29 -5.50
CA GLN A 208 -9.79 2.54 -5.26
C GLN A 208 -8.30 2.35 -4.94
N LEU A 209 -7.92 1.22 -4.34
CA LEU A 209 -6.53 0.88 -4.01
C LEU A 209 -5.75 0.29 -5.19
N TRP A 210 -6.45 -0.34 -6.13
CA TRP A 210 -5.87 -0.90 -7.33
C TRP A 210 -5.71 0.14 -8.44
N ALA A 211 -6.43 1.26 -8.36
CA ALA A 211 -6.35 2.32 -9.34
C ALA A 211 -4.91 2.83 -9.48
N PRO A 212 -4.38 2.96 -10.71
CA PRO A 212 -3.06 3.57 -10.90
C PRO A 212 -3.05 5.01 -10.37
N PRO A 213 -1.88 5.57 -10.05
CA PRO A 213 -1.77 6.98 -9.72
C PRO A 213 -2.36 7.82 -10.87
N SER A 214 -3.23 8.78 -10.52
CA SER A 214 -3.85 9.68 -11.51
C SER A 214 -2.77 10.54 -12.15
N PRO A 215 -2.62 10.55 -13.49
CA PRO A 215 -1.70 11.46 -14.17
C PRO A 215 -2.19 12.90 -14.10
N ASP A 216 -3.51 13.11 -14.07
CA ASP A 216 -4.12 14.42 -13.91
C ASP A 216 -4.30 14.78 -12.43
N LEU A 217 -3.90 15.99 -12.09
CA LEU A 217 -3.86 16.51 -10.72
C LEU A 217 -5.17 17.22 -10.29
N SER A 218 -6.17 17.27 -11.17
CA SER A 218 -7.54 17.67 -10.83
C SER A 218 -8.18 16.66 -9.87
N ALA A 219 -9.19 17.07 -9.11
CA ALA A 219 -9.94 16.14 -8.26
C ALA A 219 -10.37 14.94 -9.13
N PRO A 220 -9.89 13.72 -8.82
CA PRO A 220 -10.11 12.59 -9.70
C PRO A 220 -11.61 12.33 -9.76
N ASP A 221 -12.15 12.14 -10.96
CA ASP A 221 -13.47 11.56 -11.11
C ASP A 221 -13.46 10.20 -10.40
N GLU A 222 -14.19 10.12 -9.28
CA GLU A 222 -14.22 8.94 -8.43
C GLU A 222 -14.74 7.72 -9.19
N ALA A 223 -15.68 7.93 -10.13
CA ALA A 223 -16.21 6.87 -10.97
C ALA A 223 -15.13 6.35 -11.93
N ALA A 224 -14.43 7.24 -12.64
CA ALA A 224 -13.33 6.86 -13.53
C ALA A 224 -12.19 6.16 -12.78
N ARG A 225 -11.85 6.65 -11.57
CA ARG A 225 -10.82 6.02 -10.73
C ARG A 225 -11.23 4.63 -10.27
N ARG A 226 -12.50 4.46 -9.88
CA ARG A 226 -13.05 3.16 -9.51
C ARG A 226 -13.01 2.19 -10.70
N GLU A 227 -13.40 2.64 -11.89
CA GLU A 227 -13.37 1.83 -13.12
C GLU A 227 -11.95 1.40 -13.48
N ALA A 228 -10.99 2.33 -13.48
CA ALA A 228 -9.58 2.02 -13.73
C ALA A 228 -9.02 1.02 -12.70
N GLY A 229 -9.39 1.18 -11.43
CA GLY A 229 -9.05 0.25 -10.37
C GLY A 229 -9.65 -1.15 -10.56
N CYS A 230 -10.92 -1.24 -10.94
CA CYS A 230 -11.58 -2.50 -11.27
C CYS A 230 -10.89 -3.20 -12.44
N ALA A 231 -10.66 -2.47 -13.53
CA ALA A 231 -10.01 -3.01 -14.72
C ALA A 231 -8.61 -3.55 -14.41
N ARG A 232 -7.84 -2.80 -13.62
CA ARG A 232 -6.50 -3.20 -13.19
C ARG A 232 -6.51 -4.44 -12.28
N ALA A 233 -7.36 -4.46 -11.26
CA ALA A 233 -7.52 -5.62 -10.38
C ALA A 233 -7.92 -6.87 -11.17
N HIS A 234 -8.91 -6.77 -12.06
CA HIS A 234 -9.33 -7.88 -12.91
C HIS A 234 -8.23 -8.36 -13.85
N SER A 235 -7.46 -7.45 -14.46
CA SER A 235 -6.33 -7.84 -15.32
C SER A 235 -5.32 -8.68 -14.52
N VAL A 236 -4.92 -8.22 -13.33
CA VAL A 236 -3.94 -8.92 -12.48
C VAL A 236 -4.48 -10.30 -12.05
N LEU A 237 -5.72 -10.35 -11.57
CA LEU A 237 -6.33 -11.61 -11.12
C LEU A 237 -6.58 -12.59 -12.28
N ASN A 238 -6.94 -12.09 -13.47
CA ASN A 238 -7.11 -12.94 -14.65
C ASN A 238 -5.77 -13.54 -15.09
N THR A 239 -4.68 -12.78 -15.01
CA THR A 239 -3.33 -13.31 -15.26
C THR A 239 -2.96 -14.36 -14.21
N HIS A 240 -3.21 -14.09 -12.92
CA HIS A 240 -2.95 -15.04 -11.83
C HIS A 240 -3.70 -16.37 -12.02
N PHE A 241 -4.99 -16.30 -12.34
CA PHE A 241 -5.86 -17.46 -12.50
C PHE A 241 -6.01 -17.96 -13.94
N VAL A 242 -5.16 -17.53 -14.88
CA VAL A 242 -5.32 -17.80 -16.32
C VAL A 242 -5.55 -19.27 -16.64
N HIS A 243 -4.83 -20.16 -15.95
CA HIS A 243 -4.94 -21.61 -16.12
C HIS A 243 -6.25 -22.18 -15.57
N GLN A 244 -6.83 -21.59 -14.53
CA GLN A 244 -8.14 -22.02 -14.02
C GLN A 244 -9.26 -21.51 -14.92
N LEU A 245 -9.15 -20.25 -15.38
CA LEU A 245 -10.11 -19.63 -16.28
C LEU A 245 -10.18 -20.36 -17.63
N SER A 246 -9.03 -20.77 -18.19
CA SER A 246 -8.98 -21.53 -19.45
C SER A 246 -9.63 -22.92 -19.36
N ARG A 247 -9.73 -23.48 -18.14
CA ARG A 247 -10.46 -24.73 -17.85
C ARG A 247 -11.95 -24.53 -17.59
N GLY A 248 -12.49 -23.35 -17.91
CA GLY A 248 -13.90 -23.05 -17.71
C GLY A 248 -14.30 -22.91 -16.24
N ARG A 249 -13.36 -22.48 -15.37
CA ARG A 249 -13.67 -22.13 -13.98
C ARG A 249 -13.85 -20.62 -13.85
N SER A 250 -14.72 -20.21 -12.94
CA SER A 250 -14.89 -18.85 -12.46
C SER A 250 -14.24 -18.69 -11.10
N VAL A 251 -13.70 -17.50 -10.85
CA VAL A 251 -13.12 -17.12 -9.57
C VAL A 251 -14.15 -16.26 -8.85
N ILE A 252 -14.58 -16.70 -7.66
CA ILE A 252 -15.52 -15.95 -6.83
C ILE A 252 -14.91 -15.68 -5.46
N PHE A 253 -15.24 -14.52 -4.91
CA PHE A 253 -14.92 -14.16 -3.54
C PHE A 253 -15.99 -14.69 -2.59
N THR A 254 -15.58 -15.31 -1.49
CA THR A 254 -16.47 -15.81 -0.44
C THR A 254 -15.96 -15.37 0.93
N ASP A 255 -16.80 -15.47 1.96
CA ASP A 255 -16.43 -15.18 3.35
C ASP A 255 -15.24 -16.03 3.85
N GLN A 256 -14.99 -17.17 3.20
CA GLN A 256 -13.91 -18.12 3.51
C GLN A 256 -12.66 -17.93 2.63
N GLY A 257 -12.64 -16.94 1.74
CA GLY A 257 -11.58 -16.74 0.75
C GLY A 257 -12.05 -16.92 -0.69
N LEU A 258 -11.09 -16.99 -1.60
CA LEU A 258 -11.35 -17.27 -3.01
C LEU A 258 -11.83 -18.71 -3.22
N ALA A 259 -12.88 -18.87 -4.01
CA ALA A 259 -13.37 -20.17 -4.44
C ALA A 259 -13.40 -20.24 -5.98
N LEU A 260 -13.01 -21.41 -6.50
CA LEU A 260 -13.13 -21.73 -7.91
C LEU A 260 -14.43 -22.50 -8.11
N GLN A 261 -15.28 -22.02 -8.99
CA GLN A 261 -16.51 -22.71 -9.39
C GLN A 261 -16.51 -23.00 -10.88
N PRO A 262 -17.27 -23.99 -11.37
CA PRO A 262 -17.54 -24.10 -12.80
C PRO A 262 -18.17 -22.82 -13.32
N SER A 263 -17.62 -22.26 -14.39
CA SER A 263 -18.30 -21.21 -15.15
C SER A 263 -19.56 -21.83 -15.74
N GLY A 264 -20.73 -21.36 -15.31
CA GLY A 264 -22.00 -21.78 -15.90
C GLY A 264 -21.94 -21.56 -17.41
N CYS A 265 -21.93 -22.65 -18.19
CA CYS A 265 -21.91 -22.56 -19.63
C CYS A 265 -23.29 -22.08 -20.08
N ALA A 266 -23.39 -20.93 -20.75
CA ALA A 266 -24.66 -20.42 -21.27
C ALA A 266 -25.35 -21.40 -22.26
N SER A 267 -24.65 -22.45 -22.72
CA SER A 267 -25.15 -23.50 -23.61
C SER A 267 -25.54 -24.82 -22.92
N CYS A 268 -25.32 -24.99 -21.61
CA CYS A 268 -25.63 -26.25 -20.91
C CYS A 268 -26.70 -26.04 -19.83
N THR A 269 -27.95 -26.29 -20.22
CA THR A 269 -29.12 -26.43 -19.33
C THR A 269 -29.23 -27.83 -18.69
N LEU A 270 -28.11 -28.54 -18.54
CA LEU A 270 -28.07 -29.81 -17.82
C LEU A 270 -27.30 -29.61 -16.52
N ALA A 271 -27.88 -30.13 -15.44
CA ALA A 271 -27.44 -30.04 -14.05
C ALA A 271 -25.91 -30.06 -13.87
N PRO A 272 -25.36 -29.38 -12.83
CA PRO A 272 -23.92 -29.29 -12.61
C PRO A 272 -23.32 -30.70 -12.63
N CYS A 273 -22.45 -30.97 -13.62
CA CYS A 273 -21.75 -32.23 -13.73
C CYS A 273 -21.09 -32.56 -12.39
N ALA A 274 -21.48 -33.68 -11.78
CA ALA A 274 -20.96 -34.17 -10.51
C ALA A 274 -19.42 -34.40 -10.53
N ALA A 275 -18.79 -34.36 -11.71
CA ALA A 275 -17.34 -34.40 -11.88
C ALA A 275 -16.60 -33.12 -11.45
N LEU A 276 -17.30 -32.03 -11.10
CA LEU A 276 -16.68 -30.74 -10.76
C LEU A 276 -16.69 -30.41 -9.25
N ALA A 277 -17.25 -31.30 -8.43
CA ALA A 277 -17.12 -31.22 -6.98
C ALA A 277 -15.92 -32.08 -6.54
N TYR A 278 -14.73 -31.48 -6.49
CA TYR A 278 -13.59 -32.05 -5.75
C TYR A 278 -13.06 -31.07 -4.71
N PRO A 279 -12.62 -31.55 -3.54
CA PRO A 279 -12.37 -30.73 -2.37
C PRO A 279 -11.00 -30.06 -2.40
N ARG A 280 -10.81 -29.14 -1.45
CA ARG A 280 -9.64 -28.28 -1.23
C ARG A 280 -8.29 -29.02 -1.40
N ARG A 281 -7.38 -28.32 -2.09
CA ARG A 281 -5.98 -28.61 -2.42
C ARG A 281 -5.24 -29.37 -1.31
N ASN A 282 -4.92 -30.64 -1.55
CA ASN A 282 -3.72 -31.31 -1.00
C ASN A 282 -3.22 -32.48 -1.86
N LEU A 283 -3.59 -32.54 -3.14
CA LEU A 283 -3.01 -33.48 -4.08
C LEU A 283 -2.47 -32.68 -5.28
N ARG A 284 -1.14 -32.57 -5.35
CA ARG A 284 -0.44 -32.61 -6.63
C ARG A 284 -0.73 -33.99 -7.20
N ASP A 285 -1.23 -34.07 -8.42
CA ASP A 285 -1.10 -35.21 -9.35
C ASP A 285 -1.71 -34.73 -10.69
N GLU A 286 -0.98 -34.78 -11.81
CA GLU A 286 -0.75 -36.03 -12.57
C GLU A 286 -2.09 -36.74 -12.79
N ASP A 287 -2.88 -36.29 -13.77
CA ASP A 287 -3.86 -37.17 -14.42
C ASP A 287 -4.27 -36.65 -15.81
N PRO A 288 -4.57 -37.57 -16.75
CA PRO A 288 -4.47 -37.40 -18.20
C PRO A 288 -5.67 -36.66 -18.81
N PRO A 289 -5.54 -36.14 -20.06
CA PRO A 289 -6.66 -35.50 -20.75
C PRO A 289 -7.76 -36.52 -21.07
N CYS A 290 -8.98 -36.24 -20.59
CA CYS A 290 -10.18 -36.98 -20.97
C CYS A 290 -10.45 -36.79 -22.48
N LEU A 291 -10.38 -37.89 -23.23
CA LEU A 291 -10.91 -37.98 -24.59
C LEU A 291 -12.45 -38.01 -24.54
N THR A 292 -13.08 -37.00 -25.14
CA THR A 292 -14.11 -37.03 -26.22
C THR A 292 -14.88 -35.72 -26.21
#